data_AF-E0STR5-F1
#
_entry.id   AF-E0STR5-F1
#
_cell.length_a   1.000
_cell.length_b   1.000
_cell.length_c   1.000
_cell.angle_alpha   90.00
_cell.angle_beta   90.00
_cell.angle_gamma   90.00
#
_symmetry.space_group_name_H-M   'P 1'
#
loop_
_entity.id
_entity.type
_entity.pdbx_description
1 polymer ?
#
loop_
_entity_poly.entity_id
_entity_poly.type
_entity_poly.pdbx_seq_one_letter_code
_entity_poly.pdbx_strand_id
1 'polypeptide(L)'
;MDIELRRFAEILAREAMYRSFRFKTPLSTANRGGGIPRVSILASNIVGAVLLSILSIVITINVFRLIETGFDPSNAFKLFLTLITGFAVLLVLLSSATFTSTIMRENIIDILKTLPLRDIDILKIYLVALILYWGGLSAIFIYIPFIVGELIAIYSGILSVEIMLLTILIAILVLGTSYCLGIGLGAYSHRGRYRVSIRALSTSLWIVTAIAFSSIYYLFYNMLITIRAIESIAYSWGYLLPIVGILYSNTVERTIVSLIITVTIVLISIGIAIQNMNRLIYSEPIKAIHRKPAIERFELGIKPILIAAIVKDLKLIGREPRLLSAALITILIPLVMVIPSAISRVFEIGEIPFEGSIILSSILSIAIGFMGSMGIDHFYFSEGRGSVLLYYLPISRRMVMLSKALASSAIASPLTALITGIITFLITDSILSATAFGLTAMIITIAFSIIHSIITIRALPKEPCEWSETVFLEKHSI
;
A
#
# COMPACT_ATOMS: atom_id res chain seq x y z
N MET A 1 29.15 3.50 16.61
CA MET A 1 28.33 2.42 16.01
C MET A 1 29.29 1.31 15.65
N ASP A 2 29.21 0.17 16.33
CA ASP A 2 30.21 -0.89 16.23
C ASP A 2 30.31 -1.45 14.80
N ILE A 3 31.54 -1.67 14.33
CA ILE A 3 31.86 -2.17 12.99
C ILE A 3 31.20 -3.54 12.75
N GLU A 4 31.11 -4.36 13.78
CA GLU A 4 30.46 -5.67 13.75
C GLU A 4 28.96 -5.57 13.48
N LEU A 5 28.28 -4.62 14.13
CA LEU A 5 26.84 -4.39 13.97
C LEU A 5 26.48 -4.02 12.52
N ARG A 6 27.32 -3.19 11.88
CA ARG A 6 27.16 -2.85 10.46
C ARG A 6 27.30 -4.07 9.56
N ARG A 7 28.31 -4.90 9.81
CA ARG A 7 28.54 -6.12 9.02
C ARG A 7 27.37 -7.10 9.14
N PHE A 8 26.87 -7.34 10.35
CA PHE A 8 25.70 -8.20 10.54
C PHE A 8 24.44 -7.65 9.87
N ALA A 9 24.22 -6.33 9.93
CA ALA A 9 23.10 -5.69 9.24
C ALA A 9 23.20 -5.80 7.71
N GLU A 10 24.40 -5.62 7.16
CA GLU A 10 24.64 -5.81 5.72
C GLU A 10 24.38 -7.26 5.30
N ILE A 11 24.87 -8.24 6.07
CA ILE A 11 24.66 -9.66 5.80
C ILE A 11 23.17 -10.01 5.85
N LEU A 12 22.46 -9.53 6.89
CA LEU A 12 21.02 -9.74 7.03
C LEU A 12 20.26 -9.16 5.83
N ALA A 13 20.57 -7.93 5.43
CA ALA A 13 19.93 -7.29 4.30
C ALA A 13 20.25 -7.99 2.97
N ARG A 14 21.49 -8.46 2.78
CA ARG A 14 21.91 -9.22 1.60
C ARG A 14 21.19 -10.56 1.52
N GLU A 15 21.03 -11.25 2.63
CA GLU A 15 20.27 -12.51 2.68
C GLU A 15 18.77 -12.26 2.44
N ALA A 16 18.22 -11.20 3.03
CA ALA A 16 16.84 -10.79 2.78
C ALA A 16 16.62 -10.43 1.30
N MET A 17 17.55 -9.71 0.66
CA MET A 17 17.50 -9.39 -0.77
C MET A 17 17.69 -10.63 -1.66
N TYR A 18 18.65 -11.49 -1.33
CA TYR A 18 18.86 -12.74 -2.06
C TYR A 18 17.62 -13.63 -2.00
N ARG A 19 16.99 -13.75 -0.82
CA ARG A 19 15.75 -14.51 -0.66
C ARG A 19 14.56 -13.80 -1.29
N SER A 20 14.41 -12.48 -1.17
CA SER A 20 13.32 -11.76 -1.84
C SER A 20 13.43 -11.87 -3.37
N PHE A 21 14.65 -11.94 -3.91
CA PHE A 21 14.95 -12.18 -5.32
C PHE A 21 14.69 -13.65 -5.71
N ARG A 22 15.21 -14.61 -4.93
CA ARG A 22 15.00 -16.06 -5.15
C ARG A 22 13.55 -16.50 -4.97
N PHE A 23 12.79 -15.78 -4.14
CA PHE A 23 11.38 -16.03 -3.80
C PHE A 23 10.42 -14.96 -4.34
N LYS A 24 10.90 -14.12 -5.26
CA LYS A 24 10.11 -13.31 -6.20
C LYS A 24 9.06 -12.41 -5.53
N THR A 25 9.49 -11.32 -4.89
CA THR A 25 8.58 -10.24 -4.44
C THR A 25 8.73 -8.96 -5.29
N PRO A 26 7.61 -8.27 -5.61
CA PRO A 26 7.53 -7.22 -6.65
C PRO A 26 8.40 -5.96 -6.50
N LEU A 27 9.08 -5.76 -5.36
CA LEU A 27 9.69 -4.46 -5.02
C LEU A 27 11.23 -4.45 -5.07
N SER A 28 11.87 -5.55 -5.49
CA SER A 28 13.33 -5.62 -5.66
C SER A 28 13.76 -5.20 -7.08
N THR A 29 13.36 -4.02 -7.54
CA THR A 29 13.68 -3.54 -8.89
C THR A 29 15.09 -2.93 -9.03
N ALA A 30 15.85 -2.80 -7.95
CA ALA A 30 17.12 -2.07 -7.97
C ALA A 30 18.37 -2.89 -8.36
N ASN A 31 18.30 -4.22 -8.49
CA ASN A 31 19.46 -5.05 -8.85
C ASN A 31 19.13 -6.01 -10.01
N ARG A 32 19.08 -5.47 -11.23
CA ARG A 32 18.88 -6.18 -12.51
C ARG A 32 20.17 -6.76 -13.11
N GLY A 33 21.08 -7.27 -12.28
CA GLY A 33 22.27 -7.97 -12.76
C GLY A 33 22.36 -9.32 -12.06
N GLY A 34 22.45 -10.42 -12.82
CA GLY A 34 22.43 -11.81 -12.36
C GLY A 34 23.58 -12.26 -11.44
N GLY A 35 24.06 -11.39 -10.56
CA GLY A 35 24.99 -11.70 -9.47
C GLY A 35 24.37 -11.42 -8.10
N ILE A 36 25.03 -11.90 -7.04
CA ILE A 36 24.64 -11.62 -5.65
C ILE A 36 24.55 -10.08 -5.47
N PRO A 37 23.40 -9.53 -5.06
CA PRO A 37 23.25 -8.08 -4.97
C PRO A 37 24.29 -7.51 -3.99
N ARG A 38 25.13 -6.59 -4.46
CA ARG A 38 26.04 -5.83 -3.60
C ARG A 38 25.22 -4.84 -2.79
N VAL A 39 24.94 -5.20 -1.55
CA VAL A 39 24.22 -4.35 -0.59
C VAL A 39 25.19 -3.29 -0.06
N SER A 40 25.05 -2.05 -0.52
CA SER A 40 25.77 -0.90 0.02
C SER A 40 24.78 0.18 0.41
N ILE A 41 25.11 0.96 1.45
CA ILE A 41 24.24 2.02 1.98
C ILE A 41 23.85 3.00 0.87
N LEU A 42 24.80 3.36 0.00
CA LEU A 42 24.54 4.27 -1.11
C LEU A 42 23.63 3.60 -2.15
N ALA A 43 23.98 2.40 -2.63
CA ALA A 43 23.22 1.74 -3.69
C ALA A 43 21.77 1.44 -3.29
N SER A 44 21.52 1.08 -2.02
CA SER A 44 20.17 0.78 -1.54
C SER A 44 19.27 2.01 -1.39
N ASN A 45 19.85 3.21 -1.25
CA ASN A 45 19.07 4.43 -0.96
C ASN A 45 19.10 5.46 -2.09
N ILE A 46 20.12 5.47 -2.95
CA ILE A 46 20.34 6.57 -3.89
C ILE A 46 19.19 6.74 -4.88
N VAL A 47 18.67 5.64 -5.44
CA VAL A 47 17.55 5.70 -6.40
C VAL A 47 16.30 6.27 -5.72
N GLY A 48 15.95 5.75 -4.54
CA GLY A 48 14.82 6.26 -3.75
C GLY A 48 15.01 7.72 -3.35
N ALA A 49 16.23 8.09 -2.92
CA ALA A 49 16.56 9.45 -2.51
C ALA A 49 16.42 10.44 -3.67
N VAL A 50 16.91 10.08 -4.86
CA VAL A 50 16.78 10.91 -6.07
C VAL A 50 15.31 11.07 -6.45
N LEU A 51 14.54 9.98 -6.53
CA LEU A 51 13.12 10.02 -6.89
C LEU A 51 12.30 10.83 -5.90
N LEU A 52 12.50 10.63 -4.60
CA LEU A 52 11.79 11.37 -3.55
C LEU A 52 12.21 12.84 -3.50
N SER A 53 13.47 13.14 -3.78
CA SER A 53 13.94 14.52 -3.89
C SER A 53 13.29 15.22 -5.07
N ILE A 54 13.22 14.58 -6.24
CA ILE A 54 12.55 15.14 -7.44
C ILE A 54 11.08 15.39 -7.12
N LEU A 55 10.38 14.43 -6.52
CA LEU A 55 8.98 14.59 -6.12
C LEU A 55 8.81 15.79 -5.16
N SER A 56 9.68 15.88 -4.16
CA SER A 56 9.68 16.98 -3.18
C SER A 56 9.93 18.34 -3.83
N ILE A 57 10.89 18.43 -4.77
CA ILE A 57 11.18 19.65 -5.53
C ILE A 57 9.97 20.06 -6.36
N VAL A 58 9.35 19.12 -7.09
CA VAL A 58 8.15 19.40 -7.90
C VAL A 58 7.04 19.94 -7.00
N ILE A 59 6.79 19.32 -5.85
CA ILE A 59 5.82 19.80 -4.87
C ILE A 59 6.17 21.22 -4.40
N THR A 60 7.42 21.45 -4.00
CA THR A 60 7.91 22.74 -3.50
C THR A 60 7.76 23.87 -4.53
N ILE A 61 8.07 23.61 -5.80
CA ILE A 61 7.86 24.59 -6.89
C ILE A 61 6.38 24.96 -7.02
N ASN A 62 5.47 23.99 -6.88
CA ASN A 62 4.04 24.26 -6.92
C ASN A 62 3.55 25.07 -5.72
N VAL A 63 4.20 24.98 -4.54
CA VAL A 63 3.92 25.88 -3.41
C VAL A 63 4.21 27.33 -3.80
N PHE A 64 5.40 27.61 -4.33
CA PHE A 64 5.78 28.96 -4.73
C PHE A 64 4.87 29.52 -5.82
N ARG A 65 4.51 28.70 -6.83
CA ARG A 65 3.54 29.10 -7.85
C ARG A 65 2.17 29.44 -7.26
N LEU A 66 1.71 28.67 -6.28
CA LEU A 66 0.44 28.95 -5.61
C LEU A 66 0.52 30.29 -4.84
N ILE A 67 1.64 30.56 -4.18
CA ILE A 67 1.88 31.83 -3.48
C ILE A 67 1.86 33.02 -4.47
N GLU A 68 2.46 32.86 -5.66
CA GLU A 68 2.44 33.89 -6.71
C GLU A 68 1.02 34.26 -7.18
N THR A 69 0.06 33.34 -7.07
CA THR A 69 -1.35 33.63 -7.37
C THR A 69 -2.07 34.43 -6.28
N GLY A 70 -1.37 34.84 -5.22
CA GLY A 70 -1.91 35.61 -4.11
C GLY A 70 -2.43 34.75 -2.95
N PHE A 71 -2.15 33.45 -2.94
CA PHE A 71 -2.57 32.54 -1.87
C PHE A 71 -1.69 32.72 -0.62
N ASP A 72 -2.28 32.59 0.57
CA ASP A 72 -1.54 32.75 1.84
C ASP A 72 -0.37 31.75 1.93
N PRO A 73 0.88 32.23 2.11
CA PRO A 73 2.05 31.37 2.14
C PRO A 73 1.99 30.30 3.23
N SER A 74 1.53 30.66 4.43
CA SER A 74 1.47 29.73 5.56
C SER A 74 0.54 28.56 5.26
N ASN A 75 -0.63 28.84 4.70
CA ASN A 75 -1.59 27.82 4.30
C ASN A 75 -1.09 27.00 3.09
N ALA A 76 -0.35 27.61 2.16
CA ALA A 76 0.22 26.89 1.01
C ALA A 76 1.18 25.80 1.48
N PHE A 77 2.14 26.16 2.34
CA PHE A 77 3.10 25.20 2.89
C PHE A 77 2.40 24.12 3.72
N LYS A 78 1.44 24.46 4.58
CA LYS A 78 0.65 23.46 5.35
C LYS A 78 -0.08 22.46 4.45
N LEU A 79 -0.71 22.95 3.38
CA LEU A 79 -1.47 22.13 2.43
C LEU A 79 -0.56 21.13 1.69
N PHE A 80 0.56 21.59 1.17
CA PHE A 80 1.50 20.71 0.46
C PHE A 80 2.30 19.82 1.40
N LEU A 81 2.52 20.22 2.65
CA LEU A 81 3.09 19.36 3.68
C LEU A 81 2.17 18.17 4.00
N THR A 82 0.85 18.36 4.01
CA THR A 82 -0.13 17.27 4.15
C THR A 82 0.00 16.26 3.01
N LEU A 83 0.19 16.73 1.77
CA LEU A 83 0.42 15.86 0.61
C LEU A 83 1.74 15.07 0.74
N ILE A 84 2.84 15.76 1.06
CA ILE A 84 4.16 15.12 1.26
C ILE A 84 4.07 14.06 2.35
N THR A 85 3.41 14.40 3.46
CA THR A 85 3.22 13.48 4.59
C THR A 85 2.44 12.24 4.18
N GLY A 86 1.39 12.38 3.37
CA GLY A 86 0.70 11.23 2.81
C GLY A 86 1.64 10.30 2.04
N PHE A 87 2.39 10.84 1.07
CA PHE A 87 3.34 10.06 0.29
C PHE A 87 4.41 9.38 1.15
N ALA A 88 4.93 10.09 2.15
CA ALA A 88 5.91 9.55 3.09
C ALA A 88 5.37 8.34 3.86
N VAL A 89 4.16 8.43 4.41
CA VAL A 89 3.50 7.33 5.14
C VAL A 89 3.43 6.08 4.27
N LEU A 90 2.92 6.20 3.04
CA LEU A 90 2.71 5.04 2.16
C LEU A 90 4.03 4.35 1.83
N LEU A 91 5.05 5.11 1.43
CA LEU A 91 6.32 4.56 1.00
C LEU A 91 7.06 3.89 2.17
N VAL A 92 7.10 4.53 3.33
CA VAL A 92 7.77 4.00 4.53
C VAL A 92 7.07 2.76 5.06
N LEU A 93 5.74 2.80 5.13
CA LEU A 93 4.95 1.67 5.62
C LEU A 93 5.07 0.46 4.68
N LEU A 94 5.01 0.66 3.37
CA LEU A 94 5.20 -0.41 2.39
C LEU A 94 6.62 -0.99 2.47
N SER A 95 7.65 -0.14 2.52
CA SER A 95 9.05 -0.58 2.59
C SER A 95 9.32 -1.38 3.87
N SER A 96 8.89 -0.89 5.03
CA SER A 96 9.11 -1.58 6.31
C SER A 96 8.27 -2.85 6.46
N ALA A 97 7.02 -2.87 5.98
CA ALA A 97 6.20 -4.08 6.00
C ALA A 97 6.75 -5.17 5.06
N THR A 98 7.24 -4.79 3.87
CA THR A 98 7.85 -5.73 2.92
C THR A 98 9.14 -6.34 3.48
N PHE A 99 10.00 -5.53 4.09
CA PHE A 99 11.20 -6.02 4.76
C PHE A 99 10.87 -7.02 5.87
N THR A 100 9.97 -6.63 6.78
CA THR A 100 9.59 -7.44 7.93
C THR A 100 8.94 -8.75 7.51
N SER A 101 8.03 -8.71 6.54
CA SER A 101 7.38 -9.91 6.02
C SER A 101 8.38 -10.86 5.35
N THR A 102 9.39 -10.34 4.65
CA THR A 102 10.45 -11.14 4.02
C THR A 102 11.28 -11.86 5.08
N ILE A 103 11.72 -11.14 6.10
CA ILE A 103 12.52 -11.70 7.19
C ILE A 103 11.74 -12.78 7.96
N MET A 104 10.45 -12.54 8.25
CA MET A 104 9.61 -13.53 8.94
C MET A 104 9.29 -14.74 8.08
N ARG A 105 8.97 -14.55 6.80
CA ARG A 105 8.62 -15.64 5.90
C ARG A 105 9.74 -16.67 5.77
N GLU A 106 10.97 -16.19 5.78
CA GLU A 106 12.15 -16.99 5.50
C GLU A 106 12.94 -17.36 6.77
N ASN A 107 12.40 -17.03 7.96
CA ASN A 107 13.05 -17.27 9.26
C ASN A 107 14.52 -16.79 9.31
N ILE A 108 14.83 -15.67 8.65
CA ILE A 108 16.23 -15.21 8.50
C ILE A 108 16.82 -14.82 9.86
N ILE A 109 15.98 -14.32 10.78
CA ILE A 109 16.41 -13.98 12.15
C ILE A 109 16.84 -15.21 12.95
N ASP A 110 16.34 -16.41 12.67
CA ASP A 110 16.76 -17.61 13.41
C ASP A 110 18.25 -17.92 13.21
N ILE A 111 18.83 -17.51 12.07
CA ILE A 111 20.28 -17.59 11.81
C ILE A 111 21.05 -16.60 12.70
N LEU A 112 20.47 -15.44 13.03
CA LEU A 112 21.11 -14.48 13.95
C LEU A 112 21.02 -14.94 15.40
N LYS A 113 20.00 -15.74 15.77
CA LYS A 113 19.84 -16.30 17.12
C LYS A 113 20.84 -17.40 17.45
N THR A 114 21.43 -18.06 16.45
CA THR A 114 22.47 -19.07 16.69
C THR A 114 23.82 -18.44 17.05
N LEU A 115 23.97 -17.13 16.81
CA LEU A 115 25.14 -16.37 17.20
C LEU A 115 25.02 -15.91 18.66
N PRO A 116 26.15 -15.73 19.38
CA PRO A 116 26.17 -15.25 20.76
C PRO A 116 25.88 -13.73 20.83
N LEU A 117 24.74 -13.30 20.31
CA LEU A 117 24.28 -11.91 20.29
C LEU A 117 23.19 -11.71 21.35
N ARG A 118 23.17 -10.52 21.98
CA ARG A 118 22.06 -10.13 22.86
C ARG A 118 20.85 -9.73 22.02
N ASP A 119 19.66 -9.88 22.59
CA ASP A 119 18.39 -9.52 21.92
C ASP A 119 18.34 -8.06 21.46
N ILE A 120 18.89 -7.16 22.27
CA ILE A 120 19.02 -5.73 21.94
C ILE A 120 19.91 -5.53 20.71
N ASP A 121 20.97 -6.34 20.56
CA ASP A 121 21.89 -6.24 19.43
C ASP A 121 21.24 -6.80 18.16
N ILE A 122 20.44 -7.86 18.24
CA ILE A 122 19.62 -8.38 17.12
C ILE A 122 18.61 -7.31 16.66
N LEU A 123 17.95 -6.63 17.59
CA LEU A 123 17.00 -5.55 17.29
C LEU A 123 17.69 -4.37 16.61
N LYS A 124 18.87 -3.96 17.08
CA LYS A 124 19.66 -2.91 16.42
C LYS A 124 20.09 -3.34 15.02
N ILE A 125 20.56 -4.57 14.84
CA ILE A 125 20.95 -5.14 13.53
C ILE A 125 19.76 -5.07 12.56
N TYR A 126 18.58 -5.48 13.01
CA TYR A 126 17.35 -5.41 12.22
C TYR A 126 16.99 -3.98 11.81
N LEU A 127 16.99 -3.03 12.74
CA LEU A 127 16.67 -1.62 12.44
C LEU A 127 17.70 -0.99 11.52
N VAL A 128 18.98 -1.27 11.73
CA VAL A 128 20.06 -0.79 10.85
C VAL A 128 19.95 -1.39 9.45
N ALA A 129 19.59 -2.68 9.34
CA ALA A 129 19.35 -3.32 8.06
C ALA A 129 18.17 -2.67 7.31
N LEU A 130 17.06 -2.43 8.00
CA LEU A 130 15.87 -1.77 7.44
C LEU A 130 16.19 -0.35 6.95
N ILE A 131 16.82 0.47 7.80
CA ILE A 131 17.05 1.87 7.50
C ILE A 131 18.18 2.04 6.47
N LEU A 132 19.35 1.45 6.71
CA LEU A 132 20.52 1.73 5.88
C LEU A 132 20.61 0.88 4.63
N TYR A 133 20.13 -0.36 4.65
CA TYR A 133 20.42 -1.34 3.59
C TYR A 133 19.18 -1.79 2.80
N TRP A 134 17.97 -1.50 3.28
CA TRP A 134 16.71 -1.79 2.59
C TRP A 134 16.06 -0.55 1.95
N GLY A 135 16.73 0.61 1.98
CA GLY A 135 16.20 1.82 1.38
C GLY A 135 15.37 2.70 2.32
N GLY A 136 15.28 2.38 3.62
CA GLY A 136 14.51 3.19 4.55
C GLY A 136 15.02 4.64 4.67
N LEU A 137 16.34 4.84 4.65
CA LEU A 137 16.93 6.18 4.76
C LEU A 137 16.48 7.12 3.61
N SER A 138 16.17 6.56 2.44
CA SER A 138 15.67 7.35 1.30
C SER A 138 14.41 8.16 1.62
N ALA A 139 13.56 7.69 2.55
CA ALA A 139 12.31 8.36 2.91
C ALA A 139 12.49 9.78 3.46
N ILE A 140 13.65 10.08 4.07
CA ILE A 140 13.94 11.43 4.61
C ILE A 140 14.04 12.47 3.48
N PHE A 141 14.45 12.04 2.29
CA PHE A 141 14.65 12.91 1.13
C PHE A 141 13.34 13.45 0.53
N ILE A 142 12.16 12.97 0.96
CA ILE A 142 10.88 13.60 0.59
C ILE A 142 10.67 14.93 1.35
N TYR A 143 11.29 15.09 2.52
CA TYR A 143 11.15 16.29 3.36
C TYR A 143 12.30 17.28 3.16
N ILE A 144 13.52 16.82 2.85
CA ILE A 144 14.70 17.70 2.77
C ILE A 144 14.50 18.84 1.76
N PRO A 145 14.15 18.62 0.48
CA PRO A 145 13.99 19.72 -0.47
C PRO A 145 12.83 20.65 -0.10
N PHE A 146 11.76 20.12 0.51
CA PHE A 146 10.64 20.93 1.01
C PHE A 146 11.06 21.87 2.14
N ILE A 147 11.82 21.37 3.12
CA ILE A 147 12.40 22.19 4.22
C ILE A 147 13.36 23.24 3.65
N VAL A 148 14.13 22.90 2.61
CA VAL A 148 14.97 23.89 1.91
C VAL A 148 14.12 24.97 1.26
N GLY A 149 12.97 24.61 0.67
CA GLY A 149 11.98 25.57 0.18
C GLY A 149 11.44 26.48 1.28
N GLU A 150 11.09 25.93 2.45
CA GLU A 150 10.67 26.72 3.62
C GLU A 150 11.77 27.68 4.08
N LEU A 151 13.03 27.24 4.12
CA LEU A 151 14.18 28.09 4.45
C LEU A 151 14.32 29.28 3.49
N ILE A 152 14.14 29.05 2.19
CA ILE A 152 14.16 30.11 1.17
C ILE A 152 13.02 31.10 1.40
N ALA A 153 11.82 30.61 1.73
CA ALA A 153 10.65 31.44 2.02
C ALA A 153 10.81 32.25 3.31
N ILE A 154 11.42 31.67 4.35
CA ILE A 154 11.78 32.36 5.60
C ILE A 154 12.80 33.46 5.33
N TYR A 155 13.86 33.16 4.57
CA TYR A 155 14.89 34.15 4.22
C TYR A 155 14.31 35.31 3.41
N SER A 156 13.31 35.03 2.56
CA SER A 156 12.60 36.02 1.77
C SER A 156 11.55 36.82 2.58
N GLY A 157 11.38 36.53 3.87
CA GLY A 157 10.39 37.19 4.74
C GLY A 157 8.94 36.78 4.47
N ILE A 158 8.71 35.70 3.73
CA ILE A 158 7.39 35.23 3.29
C ILE A 158 6.76 34.28 4.34
N LEU A 159 7.60 33.54 5.08
CA LEU A 159 7.18 32.48 5.99
C LEU A 159 7.79 32.66 7.39
N SER A 160 7.07 32.27 8.43
CA SER A 160 7.60 32.24 9.80
C SER A 160 8.44 30.99 10.06
N VAL A 161 9.41 31.10 10.98
CA VAL A 161 10.28 29.97 11.40
C VAL A 161 9.46 28.84 12.06
N GLU A 162 8.33 29.17 12.67
CA GLU A 162 7.46 28.22 13.37
C GLU A 162 6.96 27.09 12.45
N ILE A 163 6.64 27.41 11.19
CA ILE A 163 6.13 26.42 10.23
C ILE A 163 7.20 25.38 9.90
N MET A 164 8.45 25.81 9.71
CA MET A 164 9.57 24.89 9.46
C MET A 164 9.84 23.98 10.66
N LEU A 165 9.79 24.51 11.89
CA LEU A 165 9.94 23.69 13.10
C LEU A 165 8.81 22.65 13.20
N LEU A 166 7.60 23.03 12.84
CA LEU A 166 6.45 22.14 12.80
C LEU A 166 6.61 21.05 11.72
N THR A 167 7.14 21.40 10.55
CA THR A 167 7.47 20.47 9.47
C THR A 167 8.48 19.40 9.92
N ILE A 168 9.55 19.81 10.61
CA ILE A 168 10.55 18.89 11.17
C ILE A 168 9.92 17.95 12.21
N LEU A 169 9.10 18.48 13.11
CA LEU A 169 8.41 17.69 14.12
C LEU A 169 7.49 16.64 13.47
N ILE A 170 6.69 17.05 12.49
CA ILE A 170 5.78 16.17 11.75
C ILE A 170 6.58 15.11 11.00
N ALA A 171 7.67 15.47 10.31
CA ALA A 171 8.51 14.50 9.61
C ALA A 171 9.03 13.41 10.55
N ILE A 172 9.51 13.77 11.74
CA ILE A 172 10.00 12.81 12.75
C ILE A 172 8.86 11.89 13.21
N LEU A 173 7.71 12.45 13.56
CA LEU A 173 6.56 11.69 14.05
C LEU A 173 6.00 10.76 12.97
N VAL A 174 5.84 11.24 11.75
CA VAL A 174 5.35 10.48 10.59
C VAL A 174 6.27 9.33 10.25
N LEU A 175 7.57 9.60 10.09
CA LEU A 175 8.52 8.56 9.72
C LEU A 175 8.60 7.50 10.83
N GLY A 176 8.74 7.92 12.09
CA GLY A 176 8.81 7.01 13.23
C GLY A 176 7.57 6.12 13.38
N THR A 177 6.38 6.71 13.29
CA THR A 177 5.10 5.96 13.34
C THR A 177 4.95 5.02 12.17
N SER A 178 5.24 5.46 10.95
CA SER A 178 5.10 4.66 9.74
C SER A 178 6.04 3.45 9.75
N TYR A 179 7.27 3.61 10.24
CA TYR A 179 8.18 2.49 10.46
C TYR A 179 7.61 1.50 11.49
N CYS A 180 7.15 1.99 12.63
CA CYS A 180 6.62 1.13 13.69
C CYS A 180 5.37 0.35 13.22
N LEU A 181 4.45 1.03 12.54
CA LEU A 181 3.25 0.41 11.97
C LEU A 181 3.61 -0.61 10.88
N GLY A 182 4.52 -0.28 9.98
CA GLY A 182 4.93 -1.21 8.92
C GLY A 182 5.63 -2.45 9.47
N ILE A 183 6.46 -2.33 10.52
CA ILE A 183 6.98 -3.50 11.26
C ILE A 183 5.84 -4.36 11.80
N GLY A 184 4.83 -3.73 12.41
CA GLY A 184 3.63 -4.42 12.90
C GLY A 184 2.89 -5.18 11.79
N LEU A 185 2.52 -4.48 10.72
CA LEU A 185 1.75 -5.01 9.60
C LEU A 185 2.51 -6.13 8.87
N GLY A 186 3.80 -5.94 8.63
CA GLY A 186 4.65 -6.96 8.04
C GLY A 186 4.68 -8.23 8.88
N ALA A 187 4.70 -8.10 10.21
CA ALA A 187 4.69 -9.25 11.11
C ALA A 187 3.35 -10.01 11.14
N TYR A 188 2.22 -9.28 11.11
CA TYR A 188 0.89 -9.91 11.05
C TYR A 188 0.60 -10.59 9.71
N SER A 189 1.12 -10.06 8.60
CA SER A 189 0.92 -10.65 7.27
C SER A 189 1.41 -12.10 7.16
N HIS A 190 2.52 -12.42 7.83
CA HIS A 190 3.04 -13.78 7.89
C HIS A 190 2.18 -14.69 8.78
N ARG A 191 1.81 -14.21 9.98
CA ARG A 191 0.97 -14.98 10.94
C ARG A 191 -0.43 -15.26 10.41
N GLY A 192 -0.96 -14.36 9.58
CA GLY A 192 -2.23 -14.53 8.91
C GLY A 192 -2.33 -15.88 8.20
N ARG A 193 -1.27 -16.37 7.54
CA ARG A 193 -1.32 -17.62 6.76
C ARG A 193 -1.95 -18.82 7.49
N TYR A 194 -1.84 -18.88 8.81
CA TYR A 194 -2.28 -20.02 9.63
C TYR A 194 -3.62 -19.82 10.36
N ARG A 195 -4.08 -18.58 10.62
CA ARG A 195 -5.32 -18.30 11.39
C ARG A 195 -6.23 -17.32 10.64
N VAL A 196 -7.49 -17.71 10.42
CA VAL A 196 -8.51 -16.90 9.68
C VAL A 196 -8.69 -15.50 10.28
N SER A 197 -8.82 -15.38 11.61
CA SER A 197 -9.01 -14.11 12.30
C SER A 197 -7.84 -13.14 12.11
N ILE A 198 -6.61 -13.65 12.15
CA ILE A 198 -5.40 -12.85 11.93
C ILE A 198 -5.29 -12.43 10.45
N ARG A 199 -5.78 -13.24 9.50
CA ARG A 199 -5.87 -12.83 8.08
C ARG A 199 -6.82 -11.68 7.91
N ALA A 200 -8.04 -11.80 8.44
CA ALA A 200 -9.04 -10.76 8.34
C ALA A 200 -8.52 -9.44 8.91
N LEU A 201 -7.86 -9.49 10.08
CA LEU A 201 -7.24 -8.34 10.72
C LEU A 201 -6.06 -7.76 9.93
N SER A 202 -5.19 -8.60 9.36
CA SER A 202 -4.08 -8.11 8.53
C SER A 202 -4.58 -7.49 7.23
N THR A 203 -5.56 -8.09 6.57
CA THR A 203 -6.16 -7.57 5.33
C THR A 203 -6.89 -6.27 5.60
N SER A 204 -7.67 -6.19 6.69
CA SER A 204 -8.39 -4.95 7.05
C SER A 204 -7.43 -3.81 7.36
N LEU A 205 -6.33 -4.08 8.08
CA LEU A 205 -5.33 -3.05 8.36
C LEU A 205 -4.65 -2.52 7.09
N TRP A 206 -4.35 -3.38 6.11
CA TRP A 206 -3.83 -2.94 4.82
C TRP A 206 -4.84 -2.09 4.05
N ILE A 207 -6.12 -2.50 4.04
CA ILE A 207 -7.20 -1.74 3.39
C ILE A 207 -7.38 -0.39 4.08
N VAL A 208 -7.46 -0.34 5.41
CA VAL A 208 -7.59 0.91 6.18
C VAL A 208 -6.42 1.85 5.90
N THR A 209 -5.20 1.32 5.84
CA THR A 209 -4.00 2.12 5.52
C THR A 209 -4.08 2.71 4.11
N ALA A 210 -4.51 1.91 3.13
CA ALA A 210 -4.67 2.38 1.75
C ALA A 210 -5.83 3.36 1.56
N ILE A 211 -6.94 3.16 2.28
CA ILE A 211 -8.07 4.09 2.33
C ILE A 211 -7.61 5.41 2.96
N ALA A 212 -6.97 5.37 4.13
CA ALA A 212 -6.46 6.55 4.81
C ALA A 212 -5.50 7.35 3.92
N PHE A 213 -4.63 6.67 3.17
CA PHE A 213 -3.75 7.32 2.19
C PHE A 213 -4.54 7.97 1.05
N SER A 214 -5.51 7.26 0.48
CA SER A 214 -6.36 7.79 -0.59
C SER A 214 -7.20 8.99 -0.11
N SER A 215 -7.55 9.04 1.19
CA SER A 215 -8.23 10.17 1.82
C SER A 215 -7.34 11.41 1.93
N ILE A 216 -6.02 11.28 1.99
CA ILE A 216 -5.09 12.43 1.98
C ILE A 216 -5.10 13.14 0.63
N TYR A 217 -5.17 12.38 -0.48
CA TYR A 217 -5.36 12.97 -1.80
C TYR A 217 -6.68 13.74 -1.90
N TYR A 218 -7.76 13.18 -1.36
CA TYR A 218 -9.07 13.85 -1.33
C TYR A 218 -9.04 15.14 -0.49
N LEU A 219 -8.44 15.10 0.70
CA LEU A 219 -8.23 16.28 1.55
C LEU A 219 -7.47 17.37 0.78
N PHE A 220 -6.38 17.01 0.12
CA PHE A 220 -5.58 17.93 -0.70
C PHE A 220 -6.39 18.53 -1.87
N TYR A 221 -7.12 17.69 -2.60
CA TYR A 221 -7.94 18.12 -3.74
C TYR A 221 -9.06 19.10 -3.34
N ASN A 222 -9.79 18.80 -2.26
CA ASN A 222 -10.80 19.71 -1.75
C ASN A 222 -10.23 21.03 -1.26
N MET A 223 -9.10 21.00 -0.55
CA MET A 223 -8.45 22.21 -0.06
C MET A 223 -7.94 23.11 -1.19
N LEU A 224 -7.56 22.55 -2.35
CA LEU A 224 -7.18 23.34 -3.52
C LEU A 224 -8.37 24.02 -4.20
N ILE A 225 -9.54 23.37 -4.22
CA ILE A 225 -10.73 23.88 -4.93
C ILE A 225 -11.48 24.92 -4.10
N THR A 226 -11.55 24.73 -2.79
CA THR A 226 -12.23 25.65 -1.89
C THR A 226 -11.20 26.29 -0.96
N ILE A 227 -10.73 27.50 -1.28
CA ILE A 227 -9.88 28.31 -0.39
C ILE A 227 -10.56 28.48 0.98
N ARG A 228 -11.90 28.63 1.00
CA ARG A 228 -12.73 28.65 2.22
C ARG A 228 -12.78 27.31 2.98
N ALA A 229 -12.45 26.18 2.35
CA ALA A 229 -12.49 24.87 2.98
C ALA A 229 -11.30 24.63 3.91
N ILE A 230 -10.15 25.27 3.70
CA ILE A 230 -9.03 25.14 4.64
C ILE A 230 -9.41 25.72 5.99
N GLU A 231 -10.03 26.90 5.97
CA GLU A 231 -10.60 27.50 7.18
C GLU A 231 -11.72 26.62 7.74
N SER A 232 -12.71 26.20 6.92
CA SER A 232 -13.84 25.39 7.43
C SER A 232 -13.44 24.01 7.97
N ILE A 233 -12.43 23.34 7.39
CA ILE A 233 -11.88 22.06 7.86
C ILE A 233 -11.10 22.27 9.15
N ALA A 234 -10.26 23.31 9.23
CA ALA A 234 -9.58 23.69 10.47
C ALA A 234 -10.59 24.06 11.58
N TYR A 235 -11.75 24.63 11.21
CA TYR A 235 -12.85 24.96 12.12
C TYR A 235 -13.72 23.77 12.54
N SER A 236 -13.77 22.66 11.79
CA SER A 236 -14.70 21.55 12.05
C SER A 236 -14.04 20.29 12.64
N TRP A 237 -13.13 19.64 11.92
CA TRP A 237 -12.60 18.33 12.30
C TRP A 237 -11.14 18.07 11.90
N GLY A 238 -10.48 18.99 11.18
CA GLY A 238 -9.11 18.79 10.68
C GLY A 238 -8.09 18.50 11.78
N TYR A 239 -8.29 19.03 13.00
CA TYR A 239 -7.44 18.77 14.16
C TYR A 239 -7.48 17.32 14.67
N LEU A 240 -8.50 16.53 14.30
CA LEU A 240 -8.63 15.12 14.65
C LEU A 240 -7.80 14.20 13.74
N LEU A 241 -7.25 14.73 12.65
CA LEU A 241 -6.41 13.94 11.74
C LEU A 241 -5.12 13.49 12.45
N PRO A 242 -4.78 12.19 12.41
CA PRO A 242 -3.55 11.68 12.98
C PRO A 242 -2.30 12.42 12.48
N ILE A 243 -1.47 12.92 13.41
CA ILE A 243 -0.17 13.57 13.16
C ILE A 243 -0.26 14.93 12.43
N VAL A 244 -1.01 14.99 11.33
CA VAL A 244 -1.19 16.16 10.46
C VAL A 244 -2.19 17.16 11.05
N GLY A 245 -3.07 16.74 11.95
CA GLY A 245 -4.08 17.61 12.56
C GLY A 245 -3.51 18.79 13.35
N ILE A 246 -2.25 18.70 13.78
CA ILE A 246 -1.54 19.79 14.46
C ILE A 246 -1.44 21.02 13.54
N LEU A 247 -1.27 20.82 12.22
CA LEU A 247 -1.19 21.91 11.23
C LEU A 247 -2.47 22.75 11.13
N TYR A 248 -3.61 22.13 11.43
CA TYR A 248 -4.95 22.68 11.25
C TYR A 248 -5.62 23.03 12.58
N SER A 249 -4.83 23.10 13.66
CA SER A 249 -5.34 23.48 14.97
C SER A 249 -5.31 25.00 15.13
N ASN A 250 -6.50 25.61 15.10
CA ASN A 250 -6.64 27.08 15.19
C ASN A 250 -6.76 27.60 16.63
N THR A 251 -6.93 26.71 17.61
CA THR A 251 -7.02 27.05 19.03
C THR A 251 -6.09 26.16 19.86
N VAL A 252 -5.66 26.66 21.02
CA VAL A 252 -4.80 25.93 21.95
C VAL A 252 -5.44 24.59 22.36
N GLU A 253 -6.75 24.58 22.66
CA GLU A 253 -7.50 23.37 23.01
C GLU A 253 -7.43 22.31 21.91
N ARG A 254 -7.66 22.71 20.65
CA ARG A 254 -7.61 21.79 19.49
C ARG A 254 -6.20 21.28 19.22
N THR A 255 -5.19 22.11 19.48
CA THR A 255 -3.78 21.73 19.39
C THR A 255 -3.47 20.63 20.40
N ILE A 256 -3.92 20.80 21.65
CA ILE A 256 -3.76 19.80 22.73
C ILE A 256 -4.44 18.49 22.33
N VAL A 257 -5.69 18.54 21.83
CA VAL A 257 -6.40 17.34 21.39
C VAL A 257 -5.66 16.62 20.26
N SER A 258 -5.20 17.36 19.24
CA SER A 258 -4.44 16.78 18.13
C SER A 258 -3.12 16.16 18.59
N LEU A 259 -2.45 16.79 19.55
CA LEU A 259 -1.21 16.30 20.15
C LEU A 259 -1.46 15.02 20.96
N ILE A 260 -2.54 14.95 21.75
CA ILE A 260 -2.94 13.73 22.48
C ILE A 260 -3.20 12.58 21.50
N ILE A 261 -3.96 12.83 20.43
CA ILE A 261 -4.25 11.82 19.39
C ILE A 261 -2.94 11.33 18.77
N THR A 262 -2.07 12.27 18.40
CA THR A 262 -0.78 11.98 17.77
C THR A 262 0.13 11.14 18.67
N VAL A 263 0.31 11.57 19.93
CA VAL A 263 1.11 10.83 20.93
C VAL A 263 0.52 9.44 21.18
N THR A 264 -0.81 9.33 21.30
CA THR A 264 -1.47 8.04 21.50
C THR A 264 -1.21 7.08 20.34
N ILE A 265 -1.31 7.57 19.10
CA ILE A 265 -1.03 6.77 17.90
C ILE A 265 0.44 6.36 17.85
N VAL A 266 1.35 7.26 18.21
CA VAL A 266 2.79 6.96 18.30
C VAL A 266 3.06 5.86 19.33
N LEU A 267 2.51 5.97 20.54
CA LEU A 267 2.69 4.99 21.59
C LEU A 267 2.09 3.63 21.23
N ILE A 268 0.90 3.60 20.62
CA ILE A 268 0.29 2.36 20.11
C ILE A 268 1.18 1.73 19.04
N SER A 269 1.68 2.54 18.09
CA SER A 269 2.56 2.06 17.01
C SER A 269 3.85 1.45 17.56
N ILE A 270 4.49 2.12 18.52
CA ILE A 270 5.68 1.62 19.21
C ILE A 270 5.37 0.33 19.97
N GLY A 271 4.26 0.28 20.71
CA GLY A 271 3.83 -0.91 21.43
C GLY A 271 3.61 -2.11 20.51
N ILE A 272 2.98 -1.90 19.35
CA ILE A 272 2.80 -2.92 18.30
C ILE A 272 4.15 -3.37 17.74
N ALA A 273 5.06 -2.43 17.45
CA ALA A 273 6.39 -2.75 16.93
C ALA A 273 7.20 -3.57 17.92
N ILE A 274 7.28 -3.14 19.19
CA ILE A 274 8.00 -3.85 20.26
C ILE A 274 7.39 -5.23 20.50
N GLN A 275 6.07 -5.35 20.62
CA GLN A 275 5.42 -6.65 20.83
C GLN A 275 5.74 -7.61 19.68
N ASN A 276 5.74 -7.12 18.44
CA ASN A 276 6.03 -7.94 17.28
C ASN A 276 7.53 -8.27 17.16
N MET A 277 8.42 -7.32 17.44
CA MET A 277 9.87 -7.56 17.48
C MET A 277 10.29 -8.52 18.58
N ASN A 278 9.76 -8.37 19.80
CA ASN A 278 9.97 -9.34 20.87
C ASN A 278 9.50 -10.71 20.43
N ARG A 279 8.36 -10.82 19.76
CA ARG A 279 7.94 -12.11 19.20
C ARG A 279 8.89 -12.59 18.09
N LEU A 280 9.39 -11.74 17.19
CA LEU A 280 10.40 -12.14 16.18
C LEU A 280 11.64 -12.77 16.85
N ILE A 281 12.10 -12.17 17.95
CA ILE A 281 13.29 -12.59 18.71
C ILE A 281 13.01 -13.83 19.56
N TYR A 282 11.90 -13.85 20.31
CA TYR A 282 11.55 -14.89 21.28
C TYR A 282 10.58 -15.96 20.74
N SER A 283 10.27 -15.98 19.45
CA SER A 283 9.45 -17.06 18.89
C SER A 283 10.16 -18.38 19.16
N GLU A 284 9.52 -19.24 19.97
CA GLU A 284 9.78 -20.67 19.94
C GLU A 284 9.80 -21.11 18.47
N PRO A 285 10.72 -22.02 18.08
CA PRO A 285 10.67 -22.61 16.75
C PRO A 285 9.21 -23.00 16.54
N ILE A 286 8.61 -22.59 15.41
CA ILE A 286 7.24 -22.96 15.06
C ILE A 286 7.20 -24.45 15.34
N LYS A 287 6.55 -24.87 16.45
CA LYS A 287 6.41 -26.28 16.76
C LYS A 287 5.77 -26.78 15.50
N ALA A 288 6.54 -27.50 14.69
CA ALA A 288 6.04 -28.09 13.48
C ALA A 288 4.86 -28.85 14.02
N ILE A 289 3.66 -28.34 13.78
CA ILE A 289 2.47 -28.92 14.35
C ILE A 289 2.47 -30.22 13.59
N HIS A 290 2.99 -31.26 14.24
CA HIS A 290 2.85 -32.66 13.85
C HIS A 290 1.38 -32.96 14.13
N ARG A 291 0.48 -32.21 13.48
CA ARG A 291 -0.75 -32.75 12.99
C ARG A 291 -0.24 -33.85 12.09
N LYS A 292 -0.18 -35.06 12.65
CA LYS A 292 -0.42 -36.27 11.86
C LYS A 292 -1.48 -35.82 10.86
N PRO A 293 -1.22 -35.84 9.55
CA PRO A 293 -2.23 -35.44 8.59
C PRO A 293 -3.45 -36.22 9.03
N ALA A 294 -4.47 -35.52 9.53
CA ALA A 294 -5.72 -36.18 9.78
C ALA A 294 -6.06 -36.62 8.37
N ILE A 295 -5.93 -37.92 8.11
CA ILE A 295 -6.55 -38.55 6.97
C ILE A 295 -8.05 -38.49 7.33
N GLU A 296 -8.58 -37.27 7.44
CA GLU A 296 -9.96 -36.99 7.12
C GLU A 296 -10.12 -37.66 5.77
N ARG A 297 -11.08 -38.59 5.69
CA ARG A 297 -11.48 -39.18 4.42
C ARG A 297 -11.59 -38.01 3.44
N PHE A 298 -10.60 -37.86 2.57
CA PHE A 298 -10.64 -36.90 1.51
C PHE A 298 -11.72 -37.46 0.61
N GLU A 299 -12.95 -37.06 0.85
CA GLU A 299 -14.02 -37.22 -0.11
C GLU A 299 -13.55 -36.45 -1.32
N LEU A 300 -12.97 -37.18 -2.27
CA LEU A 300 -12.60 -36.69 -3.59
C LEU A 300 -13.91 -36.39 -4.33
N GLY A 301 -14.57 -35.31 -3.91
CA GLY A 301 -15.66 -34.72 -4.65
C GLY A 301 -15.08 -34.29 -5.98
N ILE A 302 -15.46 -35.00 -7.05
CA ILE A 302 -15.09 -34.67 -8.42
C ILE A 302 -15.78 -33.34 -8.75
N LYS A 303 -15.10 -32.22 -8.47
CA LYS A 303 -15.54 -30.91 -8.93
C LYS A 303 -15.11 -30.74 -10.38
N PRO A 304 -15.91 -30.05 -11.21
CA PRO A 304 -15.46 -29.61 -12.52
C PRO A 304 -14.12 -28.89 -12.39
N ILE A 305 -13.15 -29.23 -13.24
CA ILE A 305 -11.75 -28.78 -13.12
C ILE A 305 -11.67 -27.25 -13.00
N LEU A 306 -12.53 -26.52 -13.73
CA LEU A 306 -12.61 -25.07 -13.70
C LEU A 306 -13.09 -24.52 -12.35
N ILE A 307 -14.09 -25.13 -11.73
CA ILE A 307 -14.57 -24.76 -10.39
C ILE A 307 -13.50 -25.08 -9.34
N ALA A 308 -12.83 -26.23 -9.48
CA ALA A 308 -11.72 -26.60 -8.60
C ALA A 308 -10.57 -25.59 -8.69
N ALA A 309 -10.22 -25.14 -9.90
CA ALA A 309 -9.20 -24.13 -10.14
C ALA A 309 -9.58 -22.76 -9.54
N ILE A 310 -10.82 -22.30 -9.73
CA ILE A 310 -11.33 -21.06 -9.14
C ILE A 310 -11.27 -21.13 -7.61
N VAL A 311 -11.82 -22.20 -7.01
CA VAL A 311 -11.83 -22.36 -5.55
C VAL A 311 -10.41 -22.45 -4.99
N LYS A 312 -9.48 -23.09 -5.72
CA LYS A 312 -8.06 -23.12 -5.36
C LYS A 312 -7.48 -21.70 -5.33
N ASP A 313 -7.67 -20.92 -6.39
CA ASP A 313 -7.10 -19.58 -6.50
C ASP A 313 -7.67 -18.62 -5.45
N LEU A 314 -8.98 -18.66 -5.20
CA LEU A 314 -9.63 -17.90 -4.13
C LEU A 314 -9.08 -18.28 -2.75
N LYS A 315 -8.85 -19.57 -2.50
CA LYS A 315 -8.24 -20.05 -1.24
C LYS A 315 -6.78 -19.61 -1.10
N LEU A 316 -6.01 -19.60 -2.20
CA LEU A 316 -4.61 -19.19 -2.19
C LEU A 316 -4.47 -17.71 -1.88
N ILE A 317 -5.20 -16.84 -2.60
CA ILE A 317 -5.20 -15.39 -2.33
C ILE A 317 -5.76 -15.11 -0.95
N GLY A 318 -6.85 -15.79 -0.56
CA GLY A 318 -7.41 -15.66 0.79
C GLY A 318 -6.48 -16.10 1.91
N ARG A 319 -5.40 -16.85 1.62
CA ARG A 319 -4.34 -17.21 2.59
C ARG A 319 -3.21 -16.18 2.64
N GLU A 320 -3.11 -15.28 1.68
CA GLU A 320 -2.09 -14.24 1.60
C GLU A 320 -2.70 -12.84 1.78
N PRO A 321 -2.77 -12.32 3.02
CA PRO A 321 -3.45 -11.05 3.33
C PRO A 321 -2.99 -9.88 2.47
N ARG A 322 -1.70 -9.83 2.12
CA ARG A 322 -1.09 -8.80 1.28
C ARG A 322 -1.59 -8.81 -0.16
N LEU A 323 -1.70 -9.99 -0.78
CA LEU A 323 -2.22 -10.11 -2.16
C LEU A 323 -3.72 -9.84 -2.19
N LEU A 324 -4.45 -10.36 -1.18
CA LEU A 324 -5.87 -10.09 -1.03
C LEU A 324 -6.14 -8.59 -0.84
N SER A 325 -5.38 -7.90 0.02
CA SER A 325 -5.53 -6.47 0.21
C SER A 325 -5.18 -5.70 -1.06
N ALA A 326 -4.13 -6.07 -1.78
CA ALA A 326 -3.76 -5.40 -3.03
C ALA A 326 -4.88 -5.52 -4.09
N ALA A 327 -5.43 -6.72 -4.28
CA ALA A 327 -6.55 -6.95 -5.19
C ALA A 327 -7.84 -6.22 -4.77
N LEU A 328 -8.08 -6.06 -3.46
CA LEU A 328 -9.24 -5.31 -2.96
C LEU A 328 -9.02 -3.79 -3.05
N ILE A 329 -7.81 -3.30 -2.82
CA ILE A 329 -7.48 -1.86 -2.87
C ILE A 329 -7.72 -1.31 -4.28
N THR A 330 -7.33 -2.03 -5.34
CA THR A 330 -7.60 -1.60 -6.72
C THR A 330 -9.09 -1.41 -7.01
N ILE A 331 -9.96 -2.15 -6.32
CA ILE A 331 -11.42 -2.04 -6.42
C ILE A 331 -11.97 -0.94 -5.51
N LEU A 332 -11.32 -0.66 -4.37
CA LEU A 332 -11.79 0.28 -3.34
C LEU A 332 -11.31 1.73 -3.54
N ILE A 333 -10.25 1.98 -4.31
CA ILE A 333 -9.76 3.35 -4.60
C ILE A 333 -10.87 4.28 -5.13
N PRO A 334 -11.74 3.86 -6.07
CA PRO A 334 -12.85 4.71 -6.54
C PRO A 334 -13.80 5.15 -5.44
N LEU A 335 -13.99 4.32 -4.40
CA LEU A 335 -14.84 4.65 -3.24
C LEU A 335 -14.31 5.89 -2.52
N VAL A 336 -12.98 6.02 -2.39
CA VAL A 336 -12.36 7.13 -1.66
C VAL A 336 -12.22 8.38 -2.53
N MET A 337 -11.99 8.23 -3.83
CA MET A 337 -11.80 9.37 -4.73
C MET A 337 -13.12 9.95 -5.26
N VAL A 338 -14.11 9.11 -5.56
CA VAL A 338 -15.32 9.52 -6.29
C VAL A 338 -16.48 9.84 -5.36
N ILE A 339 -16.79 8.99 -4.37
CA ILE A 339 -17.95 9.19 -3.48
C ILE A 339 -17.93 10.58 -2.82
N PRO A 340 -16.82 11.02 -2.21
CA PRO A 340 -16.85 12.29 -1.50
C PRO A 340 -16.96 13.51 -2.44
N SER A 341 -16.47 13.40 -3.68
CA SER A 341 -16.65 14.43 -4.73
C SER A 341 -18.07 14.45 -5.33
N ALA A 342 -18.71 13.28 -5.41
CA ALA A 342 -20.09 13.16 -5.83
C ALA A 342 -21.02 13.75 -4.76
N ILE A 343 -20.75 13.44 -3.48
CA ILE A 343 -21.45 14.02 -2.33
C ILE A 343 -21.31 15.54 -2.33
N SER A 344 -20.09 16.09 -2.42
CA SER A 344 -19.89 17.55 -2.35
C SER A 344 -20.58 18.29 -3.49
N ARG A 345 -20.60 17.75 -4.71
CA ARG A 345 -21.29 18.37 -5.85
C ARG A 345 -22.81 18.34 -5.74
N VAL A 346 -23.39 17.27 -5.18
CA VAL A 346 -24.84 17.19 -4.90
C VAL A 346 -25.24 18.25 -3.86
N PHE A 347 -24.37 18.54 -2.90
CA PHE A 347 -24.60 19.59 -1.89
C PHE A 347 -24.33 21.02 -2.39
N GLU A 348 -23.40 21.23 -3.33
CA GLU A 348 -22.99 22.58 -3.77
C GLU A 348 -23.75 23.11 -5.01
N ILE A 349 -24.16 22.26 -5.95
CA ILE A 349 -24.62 22.71 -7.28
C ILE A 349 -26.15 22.62 -7.44
N GLY A 350 -26.86 21.97 -6.50
CA GLY A 350 -28.24 21.54 -6.75
C GLY A 350 -28.31 20.41 -7.78
N GLU A 351 -29.52 20.05 -8.20
CA GLU A 351 -29.75 18.90 -9.10
C GLU A 351 -28.90 18.99 -10.37
N ILE A 352 -28.02 18.00 -10.57
CA ILE A 352 -27.30 17.83 -11.83
C ILE A 352 -28.34 17.52 -12.91
N PRO A 353 -28.36 18.22 -14.05
CA PRO A 353 -29.31 17.92 -15.11
C PRO A 353 -29.22 16.44 -15.51
N PHE A 354 -30.38 15.80 -15.68
CA PHE A 354 -30.52 14.35 -15.83
C PHE A 354 -29.58 13.76 -16.90
N GLU A 355 -29.41 14.45 -18.04
CA GLU A 355 -28.50 14.05 -19.11
C GLU A 355 -27.01 14.04 -18.69
N GLY A 356 -26.59 15.04 -17.90
CA GLY A 356 -25.24 15.10 -17.34
C GLY A 356 -24.99 14.00 -16.30
N SER A 357 -26.01 13.64 -15.53
CA SER A 357 -25.91 12.57 -14.52
C SER A 357 -25.75 11.18 -15.16
N ILE A 358 -26.39 10.93 -16.30
CA ILE A 358 -26.28 9.68 -17.07
C ILE A 358 -24.89 9.54 -17.69
N ILE A 359 -24.37 10.60 -18.32
CA ILE A 359 -23.04 10.57 -18.95
C ILE A 359 -21.96 10.32 -17.89
N LEU A 360 -22.03 11.04 -16.77
CA LEU A 360 -21.09 10.86 -15.66
C LEU A 360 -21.15 9.44 -15.09
N SER A 361 -22.36 8.91 -14.83
CA SER A 361 -22.55 7.55 -14.31
C SER A 361 -22.05 6.48 -15.29
N SER A 362 -22.17 6.72 -16.60
CA SER A 362 -21.62 5.86 -17.65
C SER A 362 -20.09 5.81 -17.60
N ILE A 363 -19.44 6.98 -17.56
CA ILE A 363 -17.98 7.09 -17.48
C ILE A 363 -17.46 6.42 -16.21
N LEU A 364 -18.13 6.64 -15.07
CA LEU A 364 -17.78 6.02 -13.80
C LEU A 364 -17.92 4.49 -13.84
N SER A 365 -18.99 3.98 -14.43
CA SER A 365 -19.20 2.53 -14.59
C SER A 365 -18.09 1.89 -15.40
N ILE A 366 -17.63 2.56 -16.46
CA ILE A 366 -16.51 2.10 -17.29
C ILE A 366 -15.20 2.15 -16.52
N ALA A 367 -14.90 3.27 -15.86
CA ALA A 367 -13.65 3.46 -15.12
C ALA A 367 -13.53 2.48 -13.94
N ILE A 368 -14.58 2.35 -13.12
CA ILE A 368 -14.62 1.43 -11.98
C ILE A 368 -14.54 -0.02 -12.46
N GLY A 369 -15.27 -0.37 -13.53
CA GLY A 369 -15.22 -1.70 -14.11
C GLY A 369 -13.83 -2.07 -14.65
N PHE A 370 -13.14 -1.13 -15.28
CA PHE A 370 -11.75 -1.30 -15.72
C PHE A 370 -10.79 -1.48 -14.54
N MET A 371 -10.87 -0.63 -13.51
CA MET A 371 -10.02 -0.74 -12.32
C MET A 371 -10.23 -2.06 -11.58
N GLY A 372 -11.46 -2.57 -11.51
CA GLY A 372 -11.76 -3.87 -10.91
C GLY A 372 -11.06 -5.05 -11.59
N SER A 373 -10.70 -4.91 -12.87
CA SER A 373 -10.00 -5.95 -13.63
C SER A 373 -8.47 -5.95 -13.44
N MET A 374 -7.89 -4.91 -12.84
CA MET A 374 -6.43 -4.78 -12.67
C MET A 374 -5.84 -5.74 -11.62
N GLY A 375 -6.67 -6.28 -10.71
CA GLY A 375 -6.22 -7.21 -9.67
C GLY A 375 -5.86 -8.62 -10.18
N ILE A 376 -6.02 -8.89 -11.48
CA ILE A 376 -5.88 -10.24 -12.05
C ILE A 376 -4.45 -10.79 -11.97
N ASP A 377 -3.45 -9.91 -12.05
CA ASP A 377 -2.04 -10.31 -12.05
C ASP A 377 -1.64 -10.97 -10.72
N HIS A 378 -2.27 -10.57 -9.61
CA HIS A 378 -2.07 -11.20 -8.30
C HIS A 378 -2.49 -12.68 -8.30
N PHE A 379 -3.45 -13.09 -9.13
CA PHE A 379 -3.87 -14.49 -9.25
C PHE A 379 -2.83 -15.34 -9.99
N TYR A 380 -2.10 -14.76 -10.94
CA TYR A 380 -1.01 -15.43 -11.63
C TYR A 380 0.21 -15.64 -10.75
N PHE A 381 0.52 -14.66 -9.89
CA PHE A 381 1.74 -14.69 -9.05
C PHE A 381 1.52 -15.28 -7.64
N SER A 382 0.28 -15.59 -7.25
CA SER A 382 -0.05 -16.24 -5.97
C SER A 382 0.39 -17.71 -5.86
N GLU A 383 0.81 -18.33 -6.96
CA GLU A 383 1.22 -19.73 -6.98
C GLU A 383 2.68 -19.91 -6.53
N GLY A 384 2.88 -20.49 -5.33
CA GLY A 384 4.21 -20.84 -4.82
C GLY A 384 4.82 -22.09 -5.48
N ARG A 385 6.06 -22.44 -5.09
CA ARG A 385 6.89 -23.57 -5.62
C ARG A 385 6.19 -24.93 -5.79
N GLY A 386 5.05 -25.18 -5.14
CA GLY A 386 4.26 -26.41 -5.30
C GLY A 386 3.46 -26.50 -6.61
N SER A 387 3.37 -25.42 -7.40
CA SER A 387 2.65 -25.42 -8.69
C SER A 387 3.41 -26.10 -9.83
N VAL A 388 4.73 -26.31 -9.70
CA VAL A 388 5.53 -27.03 -10.71
C VAL A 388 4.93 -28.40 -10.99
N LEU A 389 4.40 -29.08 -9.96
CA LEU A 389 3.72 -30.37 -10.11
C LEU A 389 2.36 -30.29 -10.83
N LEU A 390 1.64 -29.17 -10.68
CA LEU A 390 0.36 -28.92 -11.36
C LEU A 390 0.54 -28.69 -12.86
N TYR A 391 1.75 -28.31 -13.29
CA TYR A 391 2.06 -28.03 -14.70
C TYR A 391 2.64 -29.23 -15.46
N TYR A 392 2.90 -30.35 -14.78
CA TYR A 392 3.07 -31.66 -15.44
C TYR A 392 1.74 -32.29 -15.85
N LEU A 393 0.60 -31.76 -15.38
CA LEU A 393 -0.72 -32.15 -15.85
C LEU A 393 -1.04 -31.43 -17.18
N PRO A 394 -1.79 -32.07 -18.11
CA PRO A 394 -2.12 -31.49 -19.41
C PRO A 394 -3.17 -30.37 -19.27
N ILE A 395 -2.79 -29.23 -18.70
CA ILE A 395 -3.63 -28.04 -18.54
C ILE A 395 -3.30 -27.08 -19.68
N SER A 396 -4.30 -26.76 -20.51
CA SER A 396 -4.12 -25.79 -21.59
C SER A 396 -3.98 -24.36 -21.05
N ARG A 397 -3.15 -23.53 -21.70
CA ARG A 397 -3.02 -22.10 -21.37
C ARG A 397 -4.35 -21.35 -21.39
N ARG A 398 -5.26 -21.73 -22.30
CA ARG A 398 -6.62 -21.15 -22.38
C ARG A 398 -7.45 -21.47 -21.14
N MET A 399 -7.29 -22.66 -20.58
CA MET A 399 -7.99 -23.07 -19.36
C MET A 399 -7.49 -22.31 -18.14
N VAL A 400 -6.17 -22.11 -18.02
CA VAL A 400 -5.59 -21.30 -16.94
C VAL A 400 -6.02 -19.84 -17.07
N MET A 401 -6.02 -19.31 -18.30
CA MET A 401 -6.50 -17.95 -18.59
C MET A 401 -7.90 -17.71 -18.06
N LEU A 402 -8.80 -18.63 -18.42
CA LEU A 402 -10.21 -18.57 -18.08
C LEU A 402 -10.42 -18.75 -16.58
N SER A 403 -9.71 -19.69 -15.94
CA SER A 403 -9.85 -19.91 -14.50
C SER A 403 -9.38 -18.69 -13.69
N LYS A 404 -8.28 -18.04 -14.08
CA LYS A 404 -7.74 -16.85 -13.42
C LYS A 404 -8.65 -15.63 -13.61
N ALA A 405 -9.15 -15.43 -14.83
CA ALA A 405 -10.11 -14.37 -15.13
C ALA A 405 -11.40 -14.54 -14.33
N LEU A 406 -11.96 -15.75 -14.28
CA LEU A 406 -13.18 -16.04 -13.54
C LEU A 406 -12.99 -15.95 -12.02
N ALA A 407 -11.84 -16.37 -11.50
CA ALA A 407 -11.52 -16.24 -10.08
C ALA A 407 -11.40 -14.76 -9.66
N SER A 408 -10.75 -13.94 -10.49
CA SER A 408 -10.65 -12.49 -10.27
C SER A 408 -12.02 -11.83 -10.37
N SER A 409 -12.79 -12.13 -11.42
CA SER A 409 -14.11 -11.52 -11.62
C SER A 409 -15.11 -11.92 -10.53
N ALA A 410 -15.04 -13.14 -10.00
CA ALA A 410 -15.93 -13.58 -8.92
C ALA A 410 -15.81 -12.73 -7.65
N ILE A 411 -14.64 -12.14 -7.40
CA ILE A 411 -14.44 -11.18 -6.30
C ILE A 411 -14.74 -9.76 -6.79
N ALA A 412 -14.16 -9.36 -7.92
CA ALA A 412 -14.18 -7.96 -8.35
C ALA A 412 -15.56 -7.49 -8.81
N SER A 413 -16.28 -8.29 -9.60
CA SER A 413 -17.53 -7.89 -10.24
C SER A 413 -18.66 -7.53 -9.26
N PRO A 414 -18.92 -8.27 -8.16
CA PRO A 414 -19.94 -7.85 -7.19
C PRO A 414 -19.53 -6.56 -6.43
N LEU A 415 -18.24 -6.40 -6.13
CA LEU A 415 -17.73 -5.21 -5.46
C LEU A 415 -17.82 -3.96 -6.36
N THR A 416 -17.40 -4.05 -7.63
CA THR A 416 -17.51 -2.95 -8.59
C THR A 416 -18.96 -2.57 -8.87
N ALA A 417 -19.87 -3.57 -8.94
CA ALA A 417 -21.30 -3.33 -9.11
C ALA A 417 -21.90 -2.56 -7.92
N LEU A 418 -21.55 -2.98 -6.69
CA LEU A 418 -22.00 -2.33 -5.47
C LEU A 418 -21.48 -0.89 -5.36
N ILE A 419 -20.18 -0.68 -5.61
CA ILE A 419 -19.57 0.66 -5.53
C ILE A 419 -20.17 1.60 -6.57
N THR A 420 -20.27 1.15 -7.82
CA THR A 420 -20.86 1.94 -8.91
C THR A 420 -22.33 2.23 -8.65
N GLY A 421 -23.09 1.25 -8.15
CA GLY A 421 -24.49 1.42 -7.78
C GLY A 421 -24.68 2.46 -6.68
N ILE A 422 -23.86 2.42 -5.62
CA ILE A 422 -23.89 3.42 -4.54
C ILE A 422 -23.58 4.82 -5.08
N ILE A 423 -22.52 4.97 -5.86
CA ILE A 423 -22.14 6.28 -6.43
C ILE A 423 -23.24 6.83 -7.32
N THR A 424 -23.79 5.98 -8.19
CA THR A 424 -24.86 6.37 -9.12
C THR A 424 -26.11 6.77 -8.35
N PHE A 425 -26.51 5.99 -7.35
CA PHE A 425 -27.65 6.32 -6.50
C PHE A 425 -27.48 7.69 -5.82
N LEU A 426 -26.28 7.99 -5.31
CA LEU A 426 -26.00 9.30 -4.71
C LEU A 426 -26.08 10.46 -5.72
N ILE A 427 -25.85 10.21 -7.01
CA ILE A 427 -25.86 11.24 -8.06
C ILE A 427 -27.27 11.43 -8.63
N THR A 428 -28.04 10.36 -8.81
CA THR A 428 -29.30 10.35 -9.58
C THR A 428 -30.55 10.16 -8.72
N ASP A 429 -30.40 9.79 -7.45
CA ASP A 429 -31.46 9.37 -6.52
C ASP A 429 -32.41 8.28 -7.09
N SER A 430 -31.91 7.49 -8.05
CA SER A 430 -32.72 6.50 -8.77
C SER A 430 -32.14 5.10 -8.63
N ILE A 431 -32.89 4.23 -7.94
CA ILE A 431 -32.55 2.80 -7.77
C ILE A 431 -32.42 2.09 -9.13
N LEU A 432 -33.25 2.46 -10.11
CA LEU A 432 -33.22 1.84 -11.44
C LEU A 432 -31.93 2.20 -12.20
N SER A 433 -31.49 3.46 -12.11
CA SER A 433 -30.20 3.86 -12.67
C SER A 433 -29.02 3.19 -11.93
N ALA A 434 -29.07 3.14 -10.59
CA ALA A 434 -28.04 2.51 -9.77
C ALA A 434 -27.85 1.02 -10.11
N THR A 435 -28.95 0.31 -10.30
CA THR A 435 -28.93 -1.10 -10.71
C THR A 435 -28.41 -1.28 -12.15
N ALA A 436 -28.87 -0.45 -13.10
CA ALA A 436 -28.41 -0.50 -14.49
C ALA A 436 -26.90 -0.23 -14.63
N PHE A 437 -26.40 0.82 -13.99
CA PHE A 437 -24.98 1.19 -14.03
C PHE A 437 -24.11 0.24 -13.19
N GLY A 438 -24.61 -0.28 -12.06
CA GLY A 438 -23.95 -1.35 -11.30
C GLY A 438 -23.78 -2.64 -12.11
N LEU A 439 -24.82 -3.07 -12.83
CA LEU A 439 -24.74 -4.22 -13.75
C LEU A 439 -23.79 -3.95 -14.92
N THR A 440 -23.79 -2.73 -15.45
CA THR A 440 -22.88 -2.32 -16.52
C THR A 440 -21.43 -2.44 -16.05
N ALA A 441 -21.10 -1.92 -14.86
CA ALA A 441 -19.76 -2.07 -14.26
C ALA A 441 -19.38 -3.54 -14.03
N MET A 442 -20.34 -4.39 -13.64
CA MET A 442 -20.12 -5.84 -13.48
C MET A 442 -19.71 -6.49 -14.81
N ILE A 443 -20.44 -6.22 -15.90
CA ILE A 443 -20.17 -6.77 -17.23
C ILE A 443 -18.82 -6.29 -17.74
N ILE A 444 -18.53 -5.00 -17.59
CA ILE A 444 -17.26 -4.38 -17.96
C ILE A 444 -16.10 -5.05 -17.20
N THR A 445 -16.25 -5.26 -15.89
CA THR A 445 -15.22 -5.93 -15.07
C THR A 445 -14.91 -7.33 -15.57
N ILE A 446 -15.93 -8.11 -15.94
CA ILE A 446 -15.75 -9.46 -16.49
C ILE A 446 -15.03 -9.39 -17.84
N ALA A 447 -15.48 -8.52 -18.75
CA ALA A 447 -14.90 -8.36 -20.08
C ALA A 447 -13.42 -7.93 -20.00
N PHE A 448 -13.10 -6.91 -19.20
CA PHE A 448 -11.73 -6.45 -19.03
C PHE A 448 -10.85 -7.46 -18.26
N SER A 449 -11.41 -8.23 -17.32
CA SER A 449 -10.67 -9.32 -16.66
C SER A 449 -10.21 -10.36 -17.68
N ILE A 450 -11.06 -10.72 -18.66
CA ILE A 450 -10.69 -11.64 -19.75
C ILE A 450 -9.61 -11.00 -20.64
N ILE A 451 -9.77 -9.73 -21.02
CA ILE A 451 -8.81 -9.00 -21.86
C ILE A 451 -7.43 -8.91 -21.19
N HIS A 452 -7.37 -8.49 -19.93
CA HIS A 452 -6.12 -8.45 -19.16
C HIS A 452 -5.52 -9.85 -19.04
N SER A 453 -6.32 -10.88 -18.74
CA SER A 453 -5.83 -12.26 -18.67
C SER A 453 -5.17 -12.73 -19.99
N ILE A 454 -5.73 -12.33 -21.14
CA ILE A 454 -5.16 -12.60 -22.46
C ILE A 454 -3.81 -11.90 -22.62
N ILE A 455 -3.72 -10.62 -22.26
CA ILE A 455 -2.48 -9.84 -22.33
C ILE A 455 -1.41 -10.48 -21.43
N THR A 456 -1.74 -10.76 -20.17
CA THR A 456 -0.83 -11.36 -19.19
C THR A 456 -0.30 -12.72 -19.65
N ILE A 457 -1.15 -13.61 -20.17
CA ILE A 457 -0.70 -14.94 -20.67
C ILE A 457 0.14 -14.86 -21.95
N ARG A 458 -0.10 -13.88 -22.83
CA ARG A 458 0.74 -13.66 -24.03
C ARG A 458 2.13 -13.13 -23.66
N ALA A 459 2.20 -12.35 -22.59
CA ALA A 459 3.45 -11.84 -22.04
C ALA A 459 4.25 -12.93 -21.32
N LEU A 460 3.59 -13.90 -20.67
CA LEU A 460 4.23 -14.97 -19.93
C LEU A 460 4.83 -16.09 -20.83
N PRO A 461 5.97 -16.70 -20.41
CA PRO A 461 6.70 -17.73 -21.18
C PRO A 461 5.88 -19.01 -21.34
N LYS A 462 6.11 -19.76 -22.43
CA LYS A 462 5.26 -20.89 -22.87
C LYS A 462 4.99 -21.90 -21.75
N GLU A 463 6.01 -22.13 -20.93
CA GLU A 463 5.96 -23.05 -19.80
C GLU A 463 5.48 -22.33 -18.53
N PRO A 464 4.36 -22.78 -17.91
CA PRO A 464 3.81 -22.15 -16.72
C PRO A 464 4.70 -22.23 -15.47
N CYS A 465 5.65 -23.18 -15.45
CA CYS A 465 6.66 -23.28 -14.39
C CYS A 465 7.61 -22.07 -14.33
N GLU A 466 7.70 -21.29 -15.41
CA GLU A 466 8.54 -20.09 -15.52
C GLU A 466 7.77 -18.78 -15.27
N TRP A 467 6.45 -18.84 -15.06
CA TRP A 467 5.63 -17.64 -14.90
C TRP A 467 6.05 -16.83 -13.67
N SER A 468 6.45 -15.58 -13.91
CA SER A 468 6.83 -14.65 -12.85
C SER A 468 6.72 -13.20 -13.31
N GLU A 469 6.51 -12.32 -12.33
CA GLU A 469 6.32 -10.88 -12.52
C GLU A 469 7.54 -10.24 -13.22
N THR A 470 8.74 -10.77 -13.00
CA THR A 470 9.98 -10.33 -13.66
C THR A 470 10.04 -10.67 -15.15
N VAL A 471 9.60 -11.87 -15.56
CA VAL A 471 9.57 -12.26 -16.99
C VAL A 471 8.51 -11.47 -17.75
N PHE A 472 7.40 -11.15 -17.08
CA PHE A 472 6.38 -10.23 -17.61
C PHE A 472 6.96 -8.83 -17.85
N LEU A 473 7.67 -8.29 -16.86
CA LEU A 473 8.30 -6.96 -16.91
C LEU A 473 9.50 -6.88 -17.88
N GLU A 474 10.33 -7.93 -17.99
CA GLU A 474 11.47 -7.97 -18.95
C GLU A 474 11.02 -7.89 -20.40
N LYS A 475 9.83 -8.42 -20.72
CA LYS A 475 9.27 -8.38 -22.07
C LYS A 475 8.59 -7.04 -22.40
N HIS A 476 8.31 -6.22 -21.40
CA HIS A 476 7.59 -4.94 -21.51
C HIS A 476 8.44 -3.72 -21.09
N SER A 477 9.71 -3.93 -20.70
CA SER A 477 10.68 -2.85 -20.59
C SER A 477 11.29 -2.56 -21.97
N ILE A 478 10.58 -1.77 -22.75
CA ILE A 478 11.12 -1.02 -23.90
C ILE A 478 11.06 0.45 -23.53
#